data_AF-A0A561VY79-F1
#
_entry.id   AF-A0A561VY79-F1
#
_cell.length_a   1.000
_cell.length_b   1.000
_cell.length_c   1.000
_cell.angle_alpha   90.00
_cell.angle_beta   90.00
_cell.angle_gamma   90.00
#
_symmetry.space_group_name_H-M   'P 1'
#
loop_
_entity.id
_entity.type
_entity.pdbx_description
1 polymer ?
#
loop_
_entity_poly.entity_id
_entity_poly.type
_entity_poly.pdbx_seq_one_letter_code
_entity_poly.pdbx_strand_id
1 'polypeptide(L)'
;MVSRRVAELLLEMAARRWPADVRDDLRREWSAELHVLAESGRWTKMVGFAASLAVSRAGTPVVDRTVMRGRAGRTVAALLLSPIACVGIVLGSAYIPFQIQISNGAIWVEKPIWTALTIGMATLLAVFAGRWARHNALDGPLRIALGVVLPIGAAAVPLLYVIYPDDLARAVPGLLLWLAGLTLALWAAASLAARHRPRAAWWAGVLGALATTDLAVIRTVVDTLPMGSGAGPLSGPLRPDDVGWLAAPLWLVAAWTGWSVGVPEHIPWEIFQLISYQLRVEPMLYLACMPYALAYTIRAARSAPAEPVALAATPV
;
A
#
# COMPACT_ATOMS: atom_id res chain seq x y z
N MET A 1 -10.97 -32.73 -22.99
CA MET A 1 -10.71 -34.11 -22.51
C MET A 1 -9.62 -34.17 -21.43
N VAL A 2 -8.48 -33.48 -21.56
CA VAL A 2 -7.39 -33.50 -20.57
C VAL A 2 -7.79 -32.92 -19.20
N SER A 3 -8.51 -31.79 -19.19
CA SER A 3 -8.97 -31.12 -17.95
C SER A 3 -9.91 -31.99 -17.09
N ARG A 4 -10.71 -32.86 -17.72
CA ARG A 4 -11.64 -33.76 -17.03
C ARG A 4 -10.90 -34.90 -16.33
N ARG A 5 -9.93 -35.53 -17.01
CA ARG A 5 -9.09 -36.59 -16.42
C ARG A 5 -8.28 -36.10 -15.22
N VAL A 6 -7.75 -34.88 -15.29
CA VAL A 6 -7.01 -34.27 -14.17
C VAL A 6 -7.93 -34.03 -12.97
N ALA A 7 -9.16 -33.58 -13.21
CA ALA A 7 -10.13 -33.32 -12.14
C ALA A 7 -10.64 -34.63 -11.50
N GLU A 8 -10.82 -35.70 -12.28
CA GLU A 8 -11.15 -37.05 -11.80
C GLU A 8 -10.02 -37.66 -10.95
N LEU A 9 -8.76 -37.53 -11.37
CA LEU A 9 -7.60 -37.98 -10.59
C LEU A 9 -7.47 -37.24 -9.24
N LEU A 10 -7.74 -35.93 -9.23
CA LEU A 10 -7.74 -35.13 -8.01
C LEU A 10 -8.87 -35.55 -7.04
N LEU A 11 -10.05 -35.90 -7.57
CA LEU A 11 -11.14 -36.45 -6.76
C LEU A 11 -10.79 -37.80 -6.15
N GLU A 12 -10.15 -38.70 -6.90
CA GLU A 12 -9.73 -40.00 -6.37
C GLU A 12 -8.69 -39.85 -5.25
N MET A 13 -7.76 -38.92 -5.40
CA MET A 13 -6.78 -38.60 -4.34
C MET A 13 -7.46 -37.98 -3.12
N ALA A 14 -8.47 -37.13 -3.31
CA ALA A 14 -9.23 -36.52 -2.22
C ALA A 14 -10.04 -37.60 -1.46
N ALA A 15 -10.78 -38.46 -2.16
CA ALA A 15 -11.65 -39.47 -1.57
C ALA A 15 -10.90 -40.48 -0.68
N ARG A 16 -9.65 -40.85 -1.05
CA ARG A 16 -8.81 -41.77 -0.26
C ARG A 16 -8.48 -41.26 1.15
N ARG A 17 -8.59 -39.95 1.40
CA ARG A 17 -8.28 -39.33 2.70
C ARG A 17 -9.46 -39.31 3.67
N TRP A 18 -10.66 -39.69 3.23
CA TRP A 18 -11.87 -39.66 4.05
C TRP A 18 -12.22 -41.04 4.63
N PRO A 19 -12.82 -41.09 5.84
CA PRO A 19 -13.33 -42.32 6.46
C PRO A 19 -14.24 -43.11 5.52
N ALA A 20 -14.17 -44.45 5.56
CA ALA A 20 -14.83 -45.32 4.59
C ALA A 20 -16.37 -45.21 4.62
N ASP A 21 -16.92 -44.88 5.79
CA ASP A 21 -18.35 -44.67 6.08
C ASP A 21 -18.95 -43.45 5.37
N VAL A 22 -18.16 -42.42 5.06
CA VAL A 22 -18.64 -41.17 4.41
C VAL A 22 -18.07 -41.00 3.00
N ARG A 23 -17.05 -41.79 2.64
CA ARG A 23 -16.31 -41.67 1.38
C ARG A 23 -17.20 -41.86 0.15
N ASP A 24 -18.07 -42.85 0.17
CA ASP A 24 -18.85 -43.23 -1.01
C ASP A 24 -19.96 -42.22 -1.32
N ASP A 25 -20.60 -41.67 -0.28
CA ASP A 25 -21.62 -40.63 -0.43
C ASP A 25 -21.02 -39.31 -0.93
N LEU A 26 -19.88 -38.89 -0.36
CA LEU A 26 -19.14 -37.72 -0.82
C LEU A 26 -18.61 -37.88 -2.25
N ARG A 27 -18.14 -39.08 -2.62
CA ARG A 27 -17.67 -39.37 -3.97
C ARG A 27 -18.81 -39.23 -4.99
N ARG A 28 -20.03 -39.69 -4.66
CA ARG A 28 -21.20 -39.52 -5.52
C ARG A 28 -21.55 -38.05 -5.69
N GLU A 29 -21.61 -37.29 -4.60
CA GLU A 29 -21.93 -35.85 -4.63
C GLU A 29 -20.91 -35.04 -5.42
N TRP A 30 -19.61 -35.25 -5.18
CA TRP A 30 -18.55 -34.56 -5.93
C TRP A 30 -18.51 -34.95 -7.41
N SER A 31 -18.81 -36.21 -7.74
CA SER A 31 -18.90 -36.65 -9.13
C SER A 31 -20.06 -36.00 -9.88
N ALA A 32 -21.20 -35.77 -9.20
CA ALA A 32 -22.34 -35.06 -9.75
C ALA A 32 -22.03 -33.57 -9.97
N GLU A 33 -21.41 -32.91 -9.00
CA GLU A 33 -21.03 -31.49 -9.14
C GLU A 33 -19.98 -31.27 -10.22
N LEU A 34 -19.03 -32.19 -10.37
CA LEU A 34 -18.03 -32.17 -11.44
C LEU A 34 -18.67 -32.40 -12.82
N HIS A 35 -19.68 -33.27 -12.90
CA HIS A 35 -20.45 -33.48 -14.13
C HIS A 35 -21.19 -32.21 -14.58
N VAL A 36 -21.87 -31.52 -13.66
CA VAL A 36 -22.56 -30.24 -13.92
C VAL A 36 -21.58 -29.14 -14.35
N LEU A 37 -20.39 -29.08 -13.74
CA LEU A 37 -19.35 -28.12 -14.11
C LEU A 37 -18.73 -28.42 -15.48
N ALA A 38 -18.61 -29.71 -15.84
CA ALA A 38 -18.15 -30.13 -17.15
C ALA A 38 -19.19 -29.83 -18.25
N GLU A 39 -20.46 -30.08 -17.99
CA GLU A 39 -21.57 -29.83 -18.92
C GLU A 39 -21.78 -28.33 -19.18
N SER A 40 -21.58 -27.49 -18.16
CA SER A 40 -21.63 -26.03 -18.30
C SER A 40 -20.39 -25.39 -18.94
N GLY A 41 -19.40 -26.18 -19.39
CA GLY A 41 -18.20 -25.69 -20.09
C GLY A 41 -17.22 -24.88 -19.20
N ARG A 42 -17.41 -24.86 -17.88
CA ARG A 42 -16.65 -24.01 -16.95
C ARG A 42 -15.39 -24.72 -16.43
N TRP A 43 -14.47 -25.00 -17.34
CA TRP A 43 -13.28 -25.82 -17.08
C TRP A 43 -12.37 -25.31 -15.95
N THR A 44 -12.20 -24.00 -15.80
CA THR A 44 -11.39 -23.40 -14.72
C THR A 44 -12.02 -23.63 -13.35
N LYS A 45 -13.35 -23.54 -13.24
CA LYS A 45 -14.07 -23.78 -12.00
C LYS A 45 -14.05 -25.27 -11.63
N MET A 46 -14.15 -26.16 -12.62
CA MET A 46 -14.05 -27.60 -12.44
C MET A 46 -12.69 -28.02 -11.86
N VAL A 47 -11.59 -27.53 -12.44
CA VAL A 47 -10.23 -27.83 -11.95
C VAL A 47 -9.98 -27.18 -10.60
N GLY A 48 -10.44 -25.94 -10.39
CA GLY A 48 -10.33 -25.25 -9.10
C GLY A 48 -11.09 -25.95 -7.97
N PHE A 49 -12.29 -26.47 -8.26
CA PHE A 49 -13.07 -27.27 -7.33
C PHE A 49 -12.35 -28.56 -6.94
N ALA A 50 -11.88 -29.34 -7.92
CA ALA A 50 -11.15 -30.59 -7.68
C ALA A 50 -9.84 -30.36 -6.91
N ALA A 51 -9.10 -29.30 -7.24
CA ALA A 51 -7.89 -28.91 -6.51
C ALA A 51 -8.20 -28.48 -5.06
N SER A 52 -9.30 -27.76 -4.85
CA SER A 52 -9.72 -27.34 -3.51
C SER A 52 -10.08 -28.53 -2.60
N LEU A 53 -10.70 -29.57 -3.16
CA LEU A 53 -10.99 -30.82 -2.46
C LEU A 53 -9.72 -31.60 -2.12
N ALA A 54 -8.79 -31.71 -3.07
CA ALA A 54 -7.51 -32.42 -2.87
C ALA A 54 -6.61 -31.79 -1.79
N VAL A 55 -6.72 -30.47 -1.59
CA VAL A 55 -5.94 -29.73 -0.58
C VAL A 55 -6.66 -29.69 0.79
N SER A 56 -7.97 -29.98 0.85
CA SER A 56 -8.73 -29.94 2.10
C SER A 56 -8.37 -31.12 3.04
N ARG A 57 -8.32 -30.84 4.36
CA ARG A 57 -8.20 -31.88 5.40
C ARG A 57 -9.58 -32.48 5.70
N ALA A 58 -9.64 -33.79 5.88
CA ALA A 58 -10.82 -34.50 6.33
C ALA A 58 -11.32 -33.93 7.68
N GLY A 59 -12.58 -33.54 7.75
CA GLY A 59 -13.22 -33.08 8.99
C GLY A 59 -13.54 -31.58 9.10
N THR A 60 -13.41 -30.79 8.03
CA THR A 60 -13.89 -29.39 8.07
C THR A 60 -14.98 -29.12 7.03
N PRO A 61 -16.13 -28.52 7.41
CA PRO A 61 -17.24 -28.28 6.49
C PRO A 61 -16.81 -27.41 5.31
N VAL A 62 -17.04 -27.91 4.10
CA VAL A 62 -16.49 -27.41 2.82
C VAL A 62 -17.29 -26.25 2.24
N VAL A 63 -18.58 -26.15 2.58
CA VAL A 63 -19.57 -25.34 1.85
C VAL A 63 -19.37 -23.83 2.03
N ASP A 64 -18.77 -23.37 3.14
CA ASP A 64 -18.65 -21.92 3.44
C ASP A 64 -17.25 -21.32 3.15
N ARG A 65 -16.24 -22.15 2.87
CA ARG A 65 -14.84 -21.71 2.81
C ARG A 65 -14.37 -21.23 1.44
N THR A 66 -14.91 -21.73 0.34
CA THR A 66 -14.41 -21.37 -1.01
C THR A 66 -14.74 -19.92 -1.37
N VAL A 67 -15.92 -19.44 -0.97
CA VAL A 67 -16.34 -18.04 -1.16
C VAL A 67 -15.57 -17.08 -0.26
N MET A 68 -15.40 -17.43 1.02
CA MET A 68 -14.60 -16.64 1.98
C MET A 68 -13.11 -16.61 1.61
N ARG A 69 -12.51 -17.75 1.27
CA ARG A 69 -11.07 -17.84 0.92
C ARG A 69 -10.76 -17.18 -0.42
N GLY A 70 -11.68 -17.22 -1.38
CA GLY A 70 -11.56 -16.48 -2.63
C GLY A 70 -11.67 -14.96 -2.45
N ARG A 71 -12.59 -14.48 -1.60
CA ARG A 71 -12.71 -13.05 -1.26
C ARG A 71 -11.52 -12.56 -0.43
N ALA A 72 -11.08 -13.35 0.54
CA ALA A 72 -9.92 -13.03 1.37
C ALA A 72 -8.61 -13.06 0.60
N GLY A 73 -8.42 -14.04 -0.28
CA GLY A 73 -7.25 -14.13 -1.14
C GLY A 73 -7.13 -12.94 -2.11
N ARG A 74 -8.25 -12.48 -2.69
CA ARG A 74 -8.20 -11.30 -3.57
C ARG A 74 -7.96 -9.98 -2.84
N THR A 75 -8.37 -9.86 -1.57
CA THR A 75 -8.07 -8.66 -0.76
C THR A 75 -6.63 -8.65 -0.27
N VAL A 76 -6.08 -9.80 0.13
CA VAL A 76 -4.64 -9.95 0.41
C VAL A 76 -3.83 -9.65 -0.86
N ALA A 77 -4.23 -10.19 -2.01
CA ALA A 77 -3.58 -9.87 -3.28
C ALA A 77 -3.66 -8.37 -3.58
N ALA A 78 -4.83 -7.73 -3.42
CA ALA A 78 -4.97 -6.28 -3.64
C ALA A 78 -4.10 -5.46 -2.67
N LEU A 79 -4.00 -5.85 -1.40
CA LEU A 79 -3.14 -5.18 -0.40
C LEU A 79 -1.64 -5.35 -0.70
N LEU A 80 -1.22 -6.49 -1.24
CA LEU A 80 0.17 -6.75 -1.61
C LEU A 80 0.53 -6.13 -2.97
N LEU A 81 -0.43 -6.10 -3.91
CA LEU A 81 -0.25 -5.50 -5.24
C LEU A 81 -0.35 -3.97 -5.20
N SER A 82 -1.08 -3.37 -4.26
CA SER A 82 -1.25 -1.90 -4.20
C SER A 82 0.08 -1.16 -3.97
N PRO A 83 0.95 -1.55 -3.04
CA PRO A 83 2.29 -0.96 -2.91
C PRO A 83 3.12 -1.09 -4.18
N ILE A 84 3.09 -2.26 -4.84
CA ILE A 84 3.79 -2.50 -6.11
C ILE A 84 3.22 -1.60 -7.21
N ALA A 85 1.89 -1.43 -7.24
CA ALA A 85 1.22 -0.52 -8.15
C ALA A 85 1.62 0.93 -7.87
N CYS A 86 1.78 1.35 -6.61
CA CYS A 86 2.31 2.68 -6.29
C CYS A 86 3.73 2.88 -6.81
N VAL A 87 4.61 1.89 -6.68
CA VAL A 87 5.95 1.93 -7.28
C VAL A 87 5.85 2.06 -8.81
N GLY A 88 5.01 1.24 -9.45
CA GLY A 88 4.76 1.30 -10.89
C GLY A 88 4.16 2.63 -11.34
N ILE A 89 3.31 3.25 -10.53
CA ILE A 89 2.75 4.59 -10.78
C ILE A 89 3.86 5.62 -10.71
N VAL A 90 4.70 5.62 -9.68
CA VAL A 90 5.79 6.61 -9.54
C VAL A 90 6.79 6.48 -10.68
N LEU A 91 7.22 5.27 -11.01
CA LEU A 91 8.16 5.02 -12.12
C LEU A 91 7.53 5.30 -13.49
N GLY A 92 6.30 4.82 -13.73
CA GLY A 92 5.59 5.03 -14.99
C GLY A 92 5.21 6.49 -15.21
N SER A 93 4.87 7.21 -14.14
CA SER A 93 4.57 8.64 -14.20
C SER A 93 5.80 9.51 -14.38
N ALA A 94 6.99 9.02 -14.01
CA ALA A 94 8.27 9.69 -14.29
C ALA A 94 8.67 9.55 -15.77
N TYR A 95 8.21 8.51 -16.47
CA TYR A 95 8.59 8.23 -17.86
C TYR A 95 8.11 9.30 -18.85
N ILE A 96 6.85 9.73 -18.74
CA ILE A 96 6.25 10.77 -19.60
C ILE A 96 7.02 12.11 -19.52
N PRO A 97 7.25 12.70 -18.33
CA PRO A 97 8.02 13.92 -18.19
C PRO A 97 9.48 13.79 -18.64
N PHE A 98 10.11 12.64 -18.40
CA PHE A 98 11.48 12.37 -18.86
C PHE A 98 11.60 12.43 -20.38
N GLN A 99 10.61 11.88 -21.11
CA GLN A 99 10.57 11.95 -22.58
C GLN A 99 10.34 13.39 -23.09
N ILE A 100 9.50 14.16 -22.41
CA ILE A 100 9.23 15.57 -22.75
C ILE A 100 10.47 16.45 -22.54
N GLN A 101 11.24 16.20 -21.47
CA GLN A 101 12.47 16.93 -21.16
C GLN A 101 13.52 16.77 -22.27
N ILE A 102 13.68 15.56 -22.81
CA ILE A 102 14.60 15.24 -23.92
C ILE A 102 14.22 16.00 -25.20
N SER A 103 12.92 16.29 -25.40
CA SER A 103 12.43 16.88 -26.64
C SER A 103 12.33 18.41 -26.62
N ASN A 104 12.08 19.05 -25.46
CA ASN A 104 11.66 20.47 -25.42
C ASN A 104 12.43 21.37 -24.44
N GLY A 105 13.41 20.89 -23.68
CA GLY A 105 14.18 21.74 -22.73
C GLY A 105 13.35 22.40 -21.61
N ALA A 106 12.07 22.01 -21.47
CA ALA A 106 11.09 22.64 -20.59
C ALA A 106 11.10 22.02 -19.18
N ILE A 107 12.17 22.25 -18.43
CA ILE A 107 12.40 21.72 -17.06
C ILE A 107 11.28 22.13 -16.09
N TRP A 108 10.63 23.28 -16.33
CA TRP A 108 9.61 23.87 -15.45
C TRP A 108 8.24 23.16 -15.47
N VAL A 109 7.93 22.38 -16.50
CA VAL A 109 6.61 21.71 -16.65
C VAL A 109 6.67 20.25 -16.19
N GLU A 110 7.88 19.72 -15.97
CA GLU A 110 8.15 18.32 -15.67
C GLU A 110 7.54 17.87 -14.33
N LYS A 111 7.87 18.59 -13.25
CA LYS A 111 7.40 18.30 -11.88
C LYS A 111 5.87 18.38 -11.71
N PRO A 112 5.16 19.41 -12.20
CA PRO A 112 3.71 19.48 -12.03
C PRO A 112 2.98 18.36 -12.80
N ILE A 113 3.44 18.00 -14.01
CA ILE A 113 2.86 16.87 -14.77
C ILE A 113 3.07 15.56 -14.04
N TRP A 114 4.30 15.29 -13.57
CA TRP A 114 4.61 14.07 -12.84
C TRP A 114 3.72 13.90 -11.61
N THR A 115 3.51 14.99 -10.88
CA THR A 115 2.72 14.98 -9.66
C THR A 115 1.22 14.83 -9.93
N ALA A 116 0.70 15.53 -10.94
CA ALA A 116 -0.70 15.39 -11.34
C ALA A 116 -1.02 13.95 -11.76
N LEU A 117 -0.09 13.31 -12.48
CA LEU A 117 -0.26 11.93 -12.93
C LEU A 117 -0.15 10.94 -11.76
N THR A 118 0.78 11.17 -10.83
CA THR A 118 0.93 10.38 -9.60
C THR A 118 -0.33 10.46 -8.74
N ILE A 119 -0.85 11.67 -8.49
CA ILE A 119 -2.09 11.87 -7.72
C ILE A 119 -3.30 11.27 -8.43
N GLY A 120 -3.42 11.47 -9.76
CA GLY A 120 -4.51 10.91 -10.56
C GLY A 120 -4.54 9.38 -10.50
N MET A 121 -3.38 8.73 -10.66
CA MET A 121 -3.30 7.27 -10.59
C MET A 121 -3.46 6.74 -9.16
N ALA A 122 -2.94 7.44 -8.15
CA ALA A 122 -3.12 7.07 -6.75
C ALA A 122 -4.59 7.17 -6.30
N THR A 123 -5.33 8.16 -6.79
CA THR A 123 -6.77 8.30 -6.50
C THR A 123 -7.59 7.21 -7.18
N LEU A 124 -7.26 6.82 -8.43
CA LEU A 124 -7.86 5.65 -9.06
C LEU A 124 -7.60 4.38 -8.26
N LEU A 125 -6.36 4.15 -7.83
CA LEU A 125 -5.99 3.03 -6.97
C LEU A 125 -6.79 3.05 -5.65
N ALA A 126 -7.00 4.22 -5.06
CA ALA A 126 -7.79 4.39 -3.84
C ALA A 126 -9.27 4.01 -4.03
N VAL A 127 -9.87 4.37 -5.17
CA VAL A 127 -11.26 3.99 -5.50
C VAL A 127 -11.39 2.46 -5.62
N PHE A 128 -10.41 1.82 -6.26
CA PHE A 128 -10.34 0.36 -6.30
C PHE A 128 -10.11 -0.19 -4.89
N ALA A 129 -9.03 0.12 -4.18
CA ALA A 129 -8.74 -0.40 -2.85
C ALA A 129 -9.92 -0.25 -1.85
N GLY A 130 -10.59 0.91 -1.85
CA GLY A 130 -11.75 1.16 -1.01
C GLY A 130 -12.96 0.26 -1.32
N ARG A 131 -13.18 -0.14 -2.58
CA ARG A 131 -14.23 -1.11 -2.92
C ARG A 131 -13.98 -2.49 -2.31
N TRP A 132 -12.71 -2.89 -2.22
CA TRP A 132 -12.31 -4.22 -1.75
C TRP A 132 -12.24 -4.30 -0.22
N ALA A 133 -11.98 -3.17 0.45
CA ALA A 133 -11.93 -3.07 1.92
C ALA A 133 -13.24 -3.44 2.64
N ARG A 134 -14.39 -3.46 1.94
CA ARG A 134 -15.71 -3.79 2.54
C ARG A 134 -15.82 -5.23 3.06
N HIS A 135 -14.92 -6.12 2.67
CA HIS A 135 -15.11 -7.56 2.85
C HIS A 135 -14.14 -8.24 3.83
N ASN A 136 -13.11 -7.54 4.32
CA ASN A 136 -12.06 -8.08 5.18
C ASN A 136 -11.56 -7.01 6.18
N ALA A 137 -12.43 -6.58 7.09
CA ALA A 137 -12.01 -5.70 8.17
C ALA A 137 -11.25 -6.55 9.23
N LEU A 138 -9.99 -6.21 9.48
CA LEU A 138 -9.25 -6.75 10.62
C LEU A 138 -9.85 -6.19 11.91
N ASP A 139 -9.89 -6.99 12.97
CA ASP A 139 -10.39 -6.53 14.26
C ASP A 139 -9.45 -5.49 14.88
N GLY A 140 -9.93 -4.24 14.97
CA GLY A 140 -9.26 -3.15 15.66
C GLY A 140 -8.49 -2.17 14.74
N PRO A 141 -8.51 -0.86 15.06
CA PRO A 141 -7.96 0.20 14.21
C PRO A 141 -6.44 0.09 14.01
N LEU A 142 -5.71 -0.41 15.01
CA LEU A 142 -4.26 -0.59 14.93
C LEU A 142 -3.86 -1.71 13.97
N ARG A 143 -4.60 -2.84 13.98
CA ARG A 143 -4.33 -3.96 13.07
C ARG A 143 -4.62 -3.57 11.62
N ILE A 144 -5.66 -2.77 11.40
CA ILE A 144 -5.98 -2.20 10.09
C ILE A 144 -4.85 -1.28 9.60
N ALA A 145 -4.33 -0.39 10.46
CA ALA A 145 -3.23 0.50 10.10
C ALA A 145 -1.94 -0.29 9.76
N LEU A 146 -1.52 -1.21 10.63
CA LEU A 146 -0.33 -2.04 10.41
C LEU A 146 -0.45 -2.93 9.18
N GLY A 147 -1.64 -3.50 8.93
CA GLY A 147 -1.89 -4.33 7.75
C GLY A 147 -1.74 -3.59 6.41
N VAL A 148 -1.81 -2.25 6.43
CA VAL A 148 -1.58 -1.39 5.26
C VAL A 148 -0.13 -0.88 5.20
N VAL A 149 0.44 -0.46 6.33
CA VAL A 149 1.78 0.13 6.37
C VAL A 149 2.88 -0.91 6.16
N LEU A 150 2.70 -2.14 6.63
CA LEU A 150 3.73 -3.17 6.55
C LEU A 150 4.03 -3.60 5.09
N PRO A 151 3.02 -3.82 4.22
CA PRO A 151 3.23 -3.99 2.78
C PRO A 151 3.85 -2.77 2.08
N ILE A 152 3.52 -1.54 2.52
CA ILE A 152 4.13 -0.32 2.01
C ILE A 152 5.64 -0.33 2.29
N GLY A 153 6.03 -0.57 3.54
CA GLY A 153 7.43 -0.65 3.93
C GLY A 153 8.17 -1.74 3.14
N ALA A 154 7.57 -2.91 3.00
CA ALA A 154 8.14 -4.03 2.25
C ALA A 154 8.37 -3.73 0.76
N ALA A 155 7.55 -2.86 0.14
CA ALA A 155 7.74 -2.43 -1.25
C ALA A 155 8.68 -1.22 -1.37
N ALA A 156 8.67 -0.31 -0.39
CA ALA A 156 9.49 0.90 -0.39
C ALA A 156 10.99 0.59 -0.21
N VAL A 157 11.34 -0.33 0.68
CA VAL A 157 12.74 -0.70 0.96
C VAL A 157 13.49 -1.20 -0.29
N PRO A 158 13.02 -2.21 -1.04
CA PRO A 158 13.73 -2.67 -2.24
C PRO A 158 13.76 -1.62 -3.34
N LEU A 159 12.72 -0.78 -3.45
CA LEU A 159 12.75 0.35 -4.39
C LEU A 159 13.87 1.34 -4.04
N LEU A 160 13.97 1.74 -2.78
CA LEU A 160 15.02 2.65 -2.33
C LEU A 160 16.41 2.04 -2.46
N TYR A 161 16.56 0.73 -2.25
CA TYR A 161 17.81 0.02 -2.50
C TYR A 161 18.22 0.06 -3.98
N VAL A 162 17.27 -0.05 -4.91
CA VAL A 162 17.54 0.05 -6.35
C VAL A 162 17.92 1.47 -6.76
N ILE A 163 17.30 2.48 -6.14
CA ILE A 163 17.55 3.90 -6.47
C ILE A 163 18.85 4.39 -5.82
N TYR A 164 19.14 3.97 -4.59
CA TYR A 164 20.28 4.39 -3.78
C TYR A 164 21.08 3.18 -3.28
N PRO A 165 21.73 2.42 -4.18
CA PRO A 165 22.42 1.18 -3.80
C PRO A 165 23.53 1.41 -2.77
N ASP A 166 24.24 2.53 -2.87
CA ASP A 166 25.39 2.86 -2.02
C ASP A 166 25.04 3.75 -0.81
N ASP A 167 23.79 4.22 -0.71
CA ASP A 167 23.41 5.30 0.22
C ASP A 167 22.05 5.06 0.90
N LEU A 168 21.61 3.80 0.96
CA LEU A 168 20.34 3.43 1.59
C LEU A 168 20.26 3.89 3.05
N ALA A 169 21.39 3.90 3.77
CA ALA A 169 21.47 4.35 5.16
C ALA A 169 20.97 5.80 5.36
N ARG A 170 21.07 6.66 4.33
CA ARG A 170 20.57 8.03 4.37
C ARG A 170 19.05 8.12 4.25
N ALA A 171 18.43 7.22 3.50
CA ALA A 171 16.97 7.20 3.28
C ALA A 171 16.19 6.52 4.41
N VAL A 172 16.85 5.65 5.19
CA VAL A 172 16.21 4.85 6.26
C VAL A 172 15.54 5.71 7.35
N PRO A 173 16.17 6.76 7.93
CA PRO A 173 15.56 7.56 8.99
C PRO A 173 14.27 8.25 8.55
N GLY A 174 14.27 8.83 7.34
CA GLY A 174 13.09 9.45 6.75
C GLY A 174 11.97 8.45 6.48
N LEU A 175 12.31 7.29 5.91
CA LEU A 175 11.34 6.21 5.67
C LEU A 175 10.71 5.72 6.98
N LEU A 176 11.51 5.49 8.02
CA LEU A 176 11.01 5.02 9.32
C LEU A 176 10.09 6.05 9.97
N LEU A 177 10.48 7.33 9.95
CA LEU A 177 9.66 8.42 10.45
C LEU A 177 8.33 8.51 9.70
N TRP A 178 8.38 8.39 8.37
CA TRP A 178 7.19 8.38 7.52
C TRP A 178 6.27 7.20 7.82
N LEU A 179 6.79 5.98 7.91
CA LEU A 179 5.99 4.78 8.21
C LEU A 179 5.35 4.86 9.60
N ALA A 180 6.10 5.32 10.61
CA ALA A 180 5.59 5.51 11.97
C ALA A 180 4.50 6.58 12.00
N GLY A 181 4.73 7.72 11.36
CA GLY A 181 3.78 8.81 11.24
C GLY A 181 2.51 8.41 10.49
N LEU A 182 2.65 7.73 9.35
CA LEU A 182 1.55 7.20 8.57
C LEU A 182 0.72 6.20 9.39
N THR A 183 1.38 5.31 10.16
CA THR A 183 0.67 4.37 11.05
C THR A 183 -0.20 5.12 12.06
N LEU A 184 0.33 6.18 12.67
CA LEU A 184 -0.39 6.99 13.65
C LEU A 184 -1.57 7.75 13.01
N ALA A 185 -1.36 8.34 11.83
CA ALA A 185 -2.41 9.02 11.07
C ALA A 185 -3.54 8.06 10.65
N LEU A 186 -3.17 6.87 10.16
CA LEU A 186 -4.13 5.83 9.78
C LEU A 186 -4.87 5.25 10.98
N TRP A 187 -4.18 5.07 12.13
CA TRP A 187 -4.80 4.66 13.37
C TRP A 187 -5.83 5.69 13.87
N ALA A 188 -5.46 6.97 13.86
CA ALA A 188 -6.37 8.06 14.21
C ALA A 188 -7.58 8.11 13.27
N ALA A 189 -7.36 8.02 11.95
CA ALA A 189 -8.42 7.97 10.95
C ALA A 189 -9.34 6.75 11.15
N ALA A 190 -8.79 5.56 11.37
CA ALA A 190 -9.54 4.35 11.63
C ALA A 190 -10.36 4.45 12.93
N SER A 191 -9.79 5.00 14.01
CA SER A 191 -10.49 5.18 15.29
C SER A 191 -11.67 6.16 15.18
N LEU A 192 -11.51 7.25 14.44
CA LEU A 192 -12.57 8.23 14.17
C LEU A 192 -13.64 7.67 13.22
N ALA A 193 -13.23 6.85 12.24
CA ALA A 193 -14.13 6.18 11.33
C ALA A 193 -15.00 5.13 12.04
N ALA A 194 -14.41 4.38 12.99
CA ALA A 194 -15.13 3.43 13.85
C ALA A 194 -16.16 4.14 14.75
N ARG A 195 -15.89 5.37 15.18
CA ARG A 195 -16.82 6.22 15.95
C ARG A 195 -17.88 6.94 15.10
N HIS A 196 -18.12 6.48 13.87
CA HIS A 196 -19.07 7.09 12.92
C HIS A 196 -18.81 8.58 12.59
N ARG A 197 -17.56 9.06 12.69
CA ARG A 197 -17.16 10.44 12.32
C ARG A 197 -16.32 10.46 11.03
N PRO A 198 -16.90 10.18 9.85
CA PRO A 198 -16.13 10.00 8.62
C PRO A 198 -15.45 11.28 8.14
N ARG A 199 -16.05 12.45 8.37
CA ARG A 199 -15.45 13.74 7.99
C ARG A 199 -14.20 14.02 8.83
N ALA A 200 -14.27 13.80 10.14
CA ALA A 200 -13.12 13.96 11.03
C ALA A 200 -12.02 12.93 10.72
N ALA A 201 -12.40 11.68 10.40
CA ALA A 201 -11.45 10.65 9.97
C ALA A 201 -10.67 11.04 8.71
N TRP A 202 -11.36 11.59 7.71
CA TRP A 202 -10.70 12.10 6.50
C TRP A 202 -9.78 13.29 6.79
N TRP A 203 -10.23 14.27 7.57
CA TRP A 203 -9.39 15.41 7.92
C TRP A 203 -8.16 15.01 8.73
N ALA A 204 -8.34 14.23 9.79
CA ALA A 204 -7.22 13.75 10.62
C ALA A 204 -6.25 12.88 9.82
N GLY A 205 -6.78 12.02 8.96
CA GLY A 205 -5.98 11.16 8.09
C GLY A 205 -5.19 11.95 7.05
N VAL A 206 -5.82 12.86 6.31
CA VAL A 206 -5.16 13.68 5.29
C VAL A 206 -4.14 14.63 5.91
N LEU A 207 -4.52 15.37 6.96
CA LEU A 207 -3.60 16.30 7.62
C LEU A 207 -2.44 15.58 8.29
N GLY A 208 -2.71 14.45 8.98
CA GLY A 208 -1.67 13.65 9.60
C GLY A 208 -0.72 13.04 8.58
N ALA A 209 -1.24 12.56 7.45
CA ALA A 209 -0.44 12.01 6.37
C ALA A 209 0.43 13.10 5.69
N LEU A 210 -0.14 14.27 5.42
CA LEU A 210 0.64 15.40 4.87
C LEU A 210 1.74 15.88 5.82
N ALA A 211 1.42 16.07 7.10
CA ALA A 211 2.38 16.50 8.11
C ALA A 211 3.52 15.48 8.29
N THR A 212 3.22 14.19 8.26
CA THR A 212 4.23 13.13 8.41
C THR A 212 5.09 12.97 7.15
N THR A 213 4.52 13.24 5.97
CA THR A 213 5.28 13.35 4.73
C THR A 213 6.24 14.53 4.76
N ASP A 214 5.77 15.71 5.18
CA ASP A 214 6.60 16.90 5.27
C ASP A 214 7.74 16.72 6.30
N LEU A 215 7.43 16.17 7.48
CA LEU A 215 8.45 15.83 8.48
C LEU A 215 9.47 14.80 7.99
N ALA A 216 9.04 13.80 7.23
CA ALA A 216 9.95 12.82 6.63
C ALA A 216 10.89 13.48 5.62
N VAL A 217 10.37 14.38 4.77
CA VAL A 217 11.17 15.16 3.83
C VAL A 217 12.13 16.10 4.56
N ILE A 218 11.68 16.79 5.60
CA ILE A 218 12.56 17.63 6.44
C ILE A 218 13.70 16.78 7.01
N ARG A 219 13.39 15.59 7.53
CA ARG A 219 14.41 14.69 8.08
C ARG A 219 15.43 14.28 7.03
N THR A 220 15.00 13.92 5.82
CA THR A 220 15.90 13.51 4.74
C THR A 220 16.73 14.68 4.21
N VAL A 221 16.17 15.89 4.12
CA VAL A 221 16.92 17.12 3.82
C VAL A 221 18.01 17.37 4.88
N VAL A 222 17.67 17.23 6.16
CA VAL A 222 18.64 17.42 7.25
C VAL A 222 19.72 16.35 7.25
N ASP A 223 19.43 15.14 6.77
CA ASP A 223 20.43 14.07 6.61
C ASP A 223 21.29 14.22 5.34
N THR A 224 20.83 14.96 4.32
CA THR A 224 21.61 15.22 3.08
C THR A 224 22.55 16.42 3.23
N LEU A 225 22.19 17.41 4.03
CA LEU A 225 22.98 18.62 4.29
C LEU A 225 24.35 18.44 5.02
N PRO A 226 24.60 17.45 5.91
CA PRO A 226 25.85 17.39 6.69
C PRO A 226 27.05 16.84 5.91
N MET A 227 26.85 16.32 4.69
CA MET A 227 27.92 15.75 3.88
C MET A 227 28.32 16.75 2.79
N GLY A 228 29.25 17.64 3.14
CA GLY A 228 29.92 18.59 2.24
C GLY A 228 30.77 17.94 1.13
N SER A 229 30.29 16.86 0.50
CA SER A 229 30.98 16.12 -0.56
C SER A 229 30.35 16.29 -1.95
N GLY A 230 29.22 16.97 -2.06
CA GLY A 230 28.52 17.22 -3.34
C GLY A 230 28.50 18.68 -3.80
N ALA A 231 28.75 19.63 -2.89
CA ALA A 231 28.99 21.00 -3.28
C ALA A 231 30.40 21.09 -3.86
N GLY A 232 30.52 21.42 -5.14
CA GLY A 232 31.82 21.73 -5.74
C GLY A 232 32.56 22.83 -4.97
N PRO A 233 33.80 23.16 -5.38
CA PRO A 233 34.73 24.04 -4.64
C PRO A 233 34.24 25.47 -4.37
N LEU A 234 33.02 25.82 -4.75
CA LEU A 234 32.39 27.13 -4.63
C LEU A 234 31.44 27.26 -3.43
N SER A 235 30.99 26.18 -2.80
CA SER A 235 30.13 26.26 -1.62
C SER A 235 30.82 25.57 -0.45
N GLY A 236 31.29 26.36 0.50
CA GLY A 236 31.89 25.86 1.73
C GLY A 236 30.91 24.96 2.52
N PRO A 237 31.41 24.19 3.50
CA PRO A 237 30.56 23.36 4.33
C PRO A 237 29.52 24.23 5.05
N LEU A 238 28.23 24.01 4.75
CA LEU A 238 27.16 24.64 5.53
C LEU A 238 27.25 24.11 6.96
N ARG A 239 27.31 25.01 7.94
CA ARG A 239 27.27 24.60 9.34
C ARG A 239 25.88 24.03 9.64
N PRO A 240 25.79 22.92 10.39
CA PRO A 240 24.51 22.38 10.85
C PRO A 240 23.64 23.40 11.60
N ASP A 241 24.26 24.42 12.19
CA ASP A 241 23.60 25.48 12.96
C ASP A 241 22.94 26.57 12.07
N ASP A 242 23.29 26.66 10.78
CA ASP A 242 22.74 27.69 9.87
C ASP A 242 21.39 27.29 9.27
N VAL A 243 21.07 25.99 9.25
CA VAL A 243 19.79 25.47 8.76
C VAL A 243 18.92 25.11 9.94
N GLY A 244 18.22 26.11 10.47
CA GLY A 244 17.13 25.86 11.41
C GLY A 244 16.15 24.85 10.80
N TRP A 245 16.15 23.62 11.28
CA TRP A 245 15.13 22.58 11.09
C TRP A 245 13.68 23.09 11.19
N LEU A 246 13.44 24.20 11.91
CA LEU A 246 12.16 24.91 11.99
C LEU A 246 11.94 26.01 10.93
N ALA A 247 12.99 26.48 10.25
CA ALA A 247 12.91 27.61 9.33
C ALA A 247 12.25 27.26 7.98
N ALA A 248 11.86 26.00 7.78
CA ALA A 248 11.28 25.54 6.53
C ALA A 248 10.15 24.50 6.70
N PRO A 249 8.97 24.92 7.17
CA PRO A 249 7.86 24.01 7.50
C PRO A 249 7.09 23.46 6.28
N LEU A 250 7.58 23.70 5.05
CA LEU A 250 6.88 23.35 3.81
C LEU A 250 7.84 22.79 2.74
N TRP A 251 8.82 21.98 3.16
CA TRP A 251 9.76 21.35 2.23
C TRP A 251 9.06 20.45 1.21
N LEU A 252 7.92 19.86 1.56
CA LEU A 252 7.11 19.09 0.61
C LEU A 252 6.60 19.97 -0.54
N VAL A 253 6.16 21.20 -0.25
CA VAL A 253 5.70 22.17 -1.25
C VAL A 253 6.87 22.65 -2.10
N ALA A 254 8.01 22.92 -1.47
CA ALA A 254 9.22 23.37 -2.17
C ALA A 254 9.78 22.29 -3.10
N ALA A 255 9.86 21.04 -2.63
CA ALA A 255 10.28 19.89 -3.43
C ALA A 255 9.36 19.67 -4.64
N TRP A 256 8.06 19.87 -4.44
CA TRP A 256 7.02 19.68 -5.45
C TRP A 256 7.01 20.76 -6.53
N THR A 257 6.90 22.03 -6.12
CA THR A 257 6.68 23.16 -7.04
C THR A 257 7.99 23.71 -7.58
N GLY A 258 9.13 23.38 -6.95
CA GLY A 258 10.39 24.08 -7.18
C GLY A 258 10.33 25.55 -6.74
N TRP A 259 9.28 25.95 -6.02
CA TRP A 259 9.18 27.29 -5.44
C TRP A 259 9.91 27.32 -4.11
N SER A 260 10.58 28.43 -3.82
CA SER A 260 11.24 28.70 -2.55
C SER A 260 10.28 29.04 -1.41
N VAL A 261 8.98 28.77 -1.56
CA VAL A 261 7.98 29.05 -0.54
C VAL A 261 8.24 28.16 0.68
N GLY A 262 8.61 28.80 1.80
CA GLY A 262 8.99 28.11 3.02
C GLY A 262 10.41 27.56 3.00
N VAL A 263 11.30 28.00 2.09
CA VAL A 263 12.75 27.73 2.16
C VAL A 263 13.41 28.90 2.89
N PRO A 264 14.41 28.68 3.77
CA PRO A 264 15.08 29.77 4.47
C PRO A 264 15.78 30.67 3.43
N GLU A 265 15.70 31.98 3.62
CA GLU A 265 16.28 33.01 2.73
C GLU A 265 17.80 32.84 2.49
N HIS A 266 18.45 32.03 3.32
CA HIS A 266 19.89 31.76 3.34
C HIS A 266 20.29 30.51 2.52
N ILE A 267 19.30 29.82 1.93
CA ILE A 267 19.31 28.82 0.85
C ILE A 267 19.96 29.21 -0.50
N PRO A 268 21.25 28.97 -0.84
CA PRO A 268 21.71 29.27 -2.21
C PRO A 268 20.93 28.40 -3.20
N TRP A 269 20.50 29.00 -4.31
CA TRP A 269 19.60 28.36 -5.28
C TRP A 269 20.20 27.06 -5.84
N GLU A 270 21.52 26.99 -5.97
CA GLU A 270 22.27 25.83 -6.43
C GLU A 270 22.14 24.64 -5.46
N ILE A 271 22.21 24.92 -4.14
CA ILE A 271 22.04 23.90 -3.10
C ILE A 271 20.59 23.44 -3.05
N PHE A 272 19.63 24.36 -3.21
CA PHE A 272 18.22 24.02 -3.29
C PHE A 272 17.90 23.09 -4.49
N GLN A 273 18.53 23.34 -5.65
CA GLN A 273 18.41 22.46 -6.81
C GLN A 273 19.05 21.08 -6.57
N LEU A 274 20.22 21.04 -5.94
CA LEU A 274 20.91 19.78 -5.61
C LEU A 274 20.05 18.90 -4.68
N ILE A 275 19.51 19.51 -3.62
CA ILE A 275 18.61 18.84 -2.66
C ILE A 275 17.33 18.36 -3.37
N SER A 276 16.75 19.20 -4.22
CA SER A 276 15.56 18.85 -5.01
C SER A 276 15.79 17.70 -5.99
N TYR A 277 17.01 17.56 -6.52
CA TYR A 277 17.38 16.47 -7.41
C TYR A 277 17.60 15.16 -6.65
N GLN A 278 18.21 15.23 -5.46
CA GLN A 278 18.42 14.06 -4.61
C GLN A 278 17.12 13.53 -3.99
N LEU A 279 16.16 14.40 -3.66
CA LEU A 279 14.88 14.03 -3.04
C LEU A 279 13.77 13.77 -4.06
N ARG A 280 14.11 13.36 -5.29
CA ARG A 280 13.13 13.33 -6.39
C ARG A 280 12.06 12.25 -6.20
N VAL A 281 12.44 11.07 -5.72
CA VAL A 281 11.56 9.88 -5.72
C VAL A 281 10.79 9.67 -4.41
N GLU A 282 11.40 10.00 -3.26
CA GLU A 282 10.80 9.74 -1.94
C GLU A 282 9.47 10.48 -1.72
N PRO A 283 9.36 11.79 -1.97
CA PRO A 283 8.11 12.53 -1.77
C PRO A 283 6.99 12.01 -2.69
N MET A 284 7.34 11.59 -3.91
CA MET A 284 6.37 11.03 -4.87
C MET A 284 5.86 9.67 -4.42
N LEU A 285 6.73 8.82 -3.87
CA LEU A 285 6.35 7.54 -3.28
C LEU A 285 5.40 7.73 -2.09
N TYR A 286 5.71 8.68 -1.21
CA TYR A 286 4.89 8.98 -0.05
C TYR A 286 3.49 9.45 -0.48
N LEU A 287 3.43 10.40 -1.42
CA LEU A 287 2.17 10.92 -1.98
C LEU A 287 1.37 9.85 -2.73
N ALA A 288 2.01 8.97 -3.49
CA ALA A 288 1.33 7.89 -4.20
C ALA A 288 0.65 6.92 -3.23
N CYS A 289 1.22 6.74 -2.03
CA CYS A 289 0.71 5.78 -1.07
C CYS A 289 -0.43 6.28 -0.18
N MET A 290 -0.51 7.60 0.08
CA MET A 290 -1.48 8.13 1.05
C MET A 290 -2.96 7.92 0.65
N PRO A 291 -3.39 8.23 -0.59
CA PRO A 291 -4.80 8.18 -0.96
C PRO A 291 -5.39 6.78 -0.80
N TYR A 292 -4.66 5.75 -1.22
CA TYR A 292 -5.14 4.38 -1.14
C TYR A 292 -5.12 3.87 0.31
N ALA A 293 -4.08 4.20 1.08
CA ALA A 293 -3.96 3.80 2.48
C ALA A 293 -5.12 4.39 3.30
N LEU A 294 -5.41 5.68 3.12
CA LEU A 294 -6.54 6.35 3.77
C LEU A 294 -7.89 5.78 3.34
N ALA A 295 -8.11 5.60 2.04
CA ALA A 295 -9.38 5.08 1.53
C ALA A 295 -9.64 3.64 2.01
N TYR A 296 -8.60 2.80 2.04
CA TYR A 296 -8.71 1.42 2.54
C TYR A 296 -8.99 1.39 4.04
N THR A 297 -8.20 2.11 4.85
CA THR A 297 -8.30 2.07 6.32
C THR A 297 -9.63 2.63 6.83
N ILE A 298 -10.09 3.78 6.31
CA ILE A 298 -11.39 4.38 6.69
C ILE A 298 -12.53 3.43 6.33
N ARG A 299 -12.45 2.77 5.17
CA ARG A 299 -13.51 1.87 4.71
C ARG A 299 -13.51 0.54 5.45
N ALA A 300 -12.34 -0.03 5.74
CA ALA A 300 -12.19 -1.22 6.56
C ALA A 300 -12.70 -0.97 8.00
N ALA A 301 -12.33 0.16 8.61
CA ALA A 301 -12.77 0.50 9.97
C ALA A 301 -14.29 0.69 10.08
N ARG A 302 -14.95 1.16 9.02
CA ARG A 302 -16.42 1.27 8.95
C ARG A 302 -17.13 -0.05 8.75
N SER A 303 -16.43 -1.05 8.22
CA SER A 303 -16.97 -2.38 7.95
C SER A 303 -16.58 -3.40 9.01
N ALA A 304 -15.78 -3.00 10.00
CA ALA A 304 -15.48 -3.83 11.15
C ALA A 304 -16.76 -4.07 11.97
N PRO A 305 -17.08 -5.32 12.31
CA PRO A 305 -18.20 -5.61 13.21
C PRO A 305 -17.97 -4.86 14.53
N ALA A 306 -19.01 -4.20 15.04
CA ALA A 306 -18.96 -3.56 16.35
C ALA A 306 -18.59 -4.63 17.38
N GLU A 307 -17.63 -4.30 18.25
CA GLU A 307 -17.21 -5.15 19.35
C GLU A 307 -18.48 -5.62 20.10
N PRO A 308 -18.72 -6.94 20.26
CA PRO A 308 -19.89 -7.40 20.97
C PRO A 308 -19.80 -6.87 22.39
N VAL A 309 -20.68 -5.94 22.73
CA VAL A 309 -20.87 -5.46 24.10
C VAL A 309 -21.14 -6.70 24.93
N ALA A 310 -20.16 -7.08 25.75
CA ALA A 310 -20.33 -8.14 26.72
C ALA A 310 -21.46 -7.70 27.65
N LEU A 311 -22.65 -8.27 27.44
CA LEU A 311 -23.76 -8.15 28.37
C LEU A 311 -23.25 -8.70 29.70
N ALA A 312 -23.10 -7.81 30.68
CA ALA A 312 -22.72 -8.18 32.03
C ALA A 312 -23.66 -9.31 32.50
N ALA A 313 -23.07 -10.37 33.05
CA ALA A 313 -23.83 -11.49 33.59
C ALA A 313 -24.83 -10.94 34.60
N THR A 314 -26.12 -11.13 34.32
CA THR A 314 -27.19 -10.89 35.30
C THR A 314 -26.91 -11.77 36.51
N PRO A 315 -26.73 -11.21 37.72
CA PRO A 315 -26.62 -12.03 38.92
C PRO A 315 -27.93 -12.80 39.12
N VAL A 316 -27.80 -14.10 39.34
CA VAL A 316 -28.90 -15.02 39.69
C VAL A 316 -29.26 -14.83 41.16
#